data_AF-A0AAN9FFJ6-F1
#
_entry.id   AF-A0AAN9FFJ6-F1
#
_cell.length_a   1.000
_cell.length_b   1.000
_cell.length_c   1.000
_cell.angle_alpha   90.00
_cell.angle_beta   90.00
_cell.angle_gamma   90.00
#
_symmetry.space_group_name_H-M   'P 1'
#
loop_
_entity.id
_entity.type
_entity.pdbx_description
1 polymer ?
#
loop_
_entity_poly.entity_id
_entity_poly.type
_entity_poly.pdbx_seq_one_letter_code
_entity_poly.pdbx_strand_id
1 'polypeptide(L)'
;MEEITKTLLEVEIRIRMEGEIENLIKVWLQAIISLCYYNAIGKIVPKAFVALIRAYTYLDNNLHPMVTYNAYCLHIYLVLEVILFIVALLAQTLLGFELEPHFDEPYLASSLQYFWGRRWNLVVVNIL
;
A
#
# COMPACT_ATOMS: atom_id res chain seq x y z
N MET A 1 -58.91 -0.53 -11.70
CA MET A 1 -57.67 -0.99 -12.37
C MET A 1 -56.63 0.14 -12.41
N GLU A 2 -57.02 1.34 -12.84
CA GLU A 2 -56.15 2.53 -12.96
C GLU A 2 -55.56 3.05 -11.63
N GLU A 3 -56.31 2.92 -10.54
CA GLU A 3 -55.86 3.32 -9.20
C GLU A 3 -54.81 2.35 -8.61
N ILE A 4 -54.89 1.08 -9.00
CA ILE A 4 -53.90 0.05 -8.62
C ILE A 4 -52.59 0.28 -9.37
N THR A 5 -52.64 0.69 -10.64
CA THR A 5 -51.41 1.02 -11.39
C THR A 5 -50.74 2.29 -10.87
N LYS A 6 -51.50 3.32 -10.45
CA LYS A 6 -50.90 4.50 -9.79
C LYS A 6 -50.16 4.15 -8.50
N THR A 7 -50.79 3.35 -7.65
CA THR A 7 -50.19 2.95 -6.36
C THR A 7 -48.95 2.06 -6.57
N LEU A 8 -48.97 1.14 -7.54
CA LEU A 8 -47.78 0.34 -7.88
C LEU A 8 -46.62 1.20 -8.41
N LEU A 9 -46.92 2.17 -9.27
CA LEU A 9 -45.91 3.10 -9.79
C LEU A 9 -45.28 3.93 -8.66
N GLU A 10 -46.09 4.41 -7.71
CA GLU A 10 -45.60 5.16 -6.54
C GLU A 10 -44.69 4.31 -5.63
N VAL A 11 -45.03 3.02 -5.44
CA VAL A 11 -44.22 2.07 -4.66
C VAL A 11 -42.89 1.76 -5.38
N GLU A 12 -42.91 1.54 -6.69
CA GLU A 12 -41.70 1.27 -7.46
C GLU A 12 -40.76 2.49 -7.52
N ILE A 13 -41.32 3.70 -7.70
CA ILE A 13 -40.58 4.94 -7.63
C ILE A 13 -39.97 5.13 -6.23
N ARG A 14 -40.71 4.84 -5.16
CA ARG A 14 -40.20 4.91 -3.79
C ARG A 14 -39.00 3.97 -3.57
N ILE A 15 -39.12 2.70 -3.96
CA ILE A 15 -38.03 1.72 -3.84
C ILE A 15 -36.81 2.13 -4.67
N ARG A 16 -37.02 2.61 -5.90
CA ARG A 16 -35.95 3.08 -6.78
C ARG A 16 -35.22 4.29 -6.19
N MET A 17 -35.96 5.25 -5.64
CA MET A 17 -35.36 6.43 -4.98
C MET A 17 -34.60 6.06 -3.72
N GLU A 18 -35.07 5.09 -2.93
CA GLU A 18 -34.35 4.61 -1.74
C GLU A 18 -32.96 4.04 -2.09
N GLY A 19 -32.87 3.25 -3.18
CA GLY A 19 -31.58 2.74 -3.68
C GLY A 19 -30.65 3.83 -4.23
N GLU A 20 -31.19 4.86 -4.88
CA GLU A 20 -30.40 6.02 -5.33
C GLU A 20 -29.85 6.82 -4.14
N ILE A 21 -30.64 7.01 -3.08
CA ILE A 21 -30.23 7.70 -1.85
C ILE A 21 -29.10 6.92 -1.15
N GLU A 22 -29.19 5.59 -1.06
CA GLU A 22 -28.13 4.76 -0.47
C GLU A 22 -26.80 4.90 -1.23
N ASN A 23 -26.87 4.86 -2.56
CA ASN A 23 -25.69 5.04 -3.42
C ASN A 23 -25.09 6.44 -3.27
N LEU A 24 -25.93 7.48 -3.20
CA LEU A 24 -25.47 8.84 -2.92
C LEU A 24 -24.74 8.91 -1.58
N ILE A 25 -25.31 8.36 -0.51
CA ILE A 25 -24.69 8.35 0.83
C ILE A 25 -23.31 7.68 0.77
N LYS A 26 -23.18 6.53 0.11
CA LYS A 26 -21.89 5.81 -0.04
C LYS A 26 -20.85 6.67 -0.77
N VAL A 27 -21.22 7.32 -1.86
CA VAL A 27 -20.31 8.20 -2.63
C VAL A 27 -19.84 9.37 -1.78
N TRP A 28 -20.74 10.02 -1.05
CA TRP A 28 -20.40 11.15 -0.17
C TRP A 28 -19.50 10.71 1.00
N LEU A 29 -19.75 9.54 1.59
CA LEU A 29 -18.87 8.97 2.61
C LEU A 29 -17.47 8.70 2.05
N GLN A 30 -17.36 8.09 0.87
CA GLN A 30 -16.06 7.84 0.23
C GLN A 30 -15.31 9.15 -0.08
N ALA A 31 -16.02 10.18 -0.54
CA ALA A 31 -15.44 11.50 -0.80
C ALA A 31 -14.92 12.16 0.49
N ILE A 32 -15.69 12.11 1.58
CA ILE A 32 -15.28 12.63 2.89
C ILE A 32 -14.04 11.89 3.41
N ILE A 33 -14.03 10.55 3.34
CA ILE A 33 -12.89 9.73 3.74
C ILE A 33 -11.65 10.09 2.92
N SER A 34 -11.81 10.28 1.61
CA SER A 34 -10.71 10.64 0.71
C SER A 34 -10.14 12.02 1.01
N LEU A 35 -10.99 13.00 1.31
CA LEU A 35 -10.58 14.35 1.72
C LEU A 35 -9.85 14.34 3.07
N CYS A 36 -10.36 13.59 4.05
CA CYS A 36 -9.70 13.40 5.34
C CYS A 36 -8.32 12.74 5.17
N TYR A 37 -8.24 11.70 4.35
CA TYR A 37 -7.01 10.99 4.03
C TYR A 37 -5.97 11.92 3.40
N TYR A 38 -6.35 12.68 2.37
CA TYR A 38 -5.44 13.63 1.69
C TYR A 38 -4.88 14.70 2.64
N ASN A 39 -5.74 15.31 3.47
CA ASN A 39 -5.32 16.33 4.43
C ASN A 39 -4.44 15.77 5.56
N ALA A 40 -4.72 14.56 6.03
CA ALA A 40 -3.90 13.90 7.04
C ALA A 40 -2.50 13.58 6.50
N ILE A 41 -2.41 12.99 5.31
CA ILE A 41 -1.14 12.64 4.65
C ILE A 41 -0.31 13.88 4.36
N GLY A 42 -0.93 14.95 3.83
CA GLY A 42 -0.23 16.21 3.56
C GLY A 42 0.42 16.83 4.79
N LYS A 43 -0.01 16.47 6.00
CA LYS A 43 0.60 16.91 7.27
C LYS A 43 1.55 15.88 7.87
N ILE A 44 1.23 14.59 7.77
CA ILE A 44 1.99 13.50 8.38
C ILE A 44 3.27 13.23 7.59
N VAL A 45 3.18 13.15 6.26
CA VAL A 45 4.31 12.78 5.40
C VAL A 45 5.49 13.75 5.53
N PRO A 46 5.29 15.09 5.44
CA PRO A 46 6.43 16.01 5.60
C PRO A 46 7.06 15.94 6.99
N LYS A 47 6.24 15.77 8.04
CA LYS A 47 6.74 15.63 9.41
C LYS A 47 7.54 14.34 9.61
N ALA A 48 7.06 13.23 9.07
CA ALA A 48 7.76 11.95 9.09
C ALA A 48 9.09 12.03 8.33
N PHE A 49 9.11 12.70 7.17
CA PHE A 49 10.32 12.91 6.40
C PHE A 49 11.35 13.75 7.15
N VAL A 50 10.94 14.87 7.75
CA VAL A 50 11.83 15.68 8.61
C VAL A 50 12.32 14.90 9.82
N ALA A 51 11.47 14.07 10.44
CA ALA A 51 11.85 13.23 11.56
C ALA A 51 12.87 12.16 11.15
N LEU A 52 12.71 11.54 9.98
CA LEU A 52 13.68 10.59 9.42
C LEU A 52 15.04 11.24 9.18
N ILE A 53 15.07 12.41 8.53
CA ILE A 53 16.33 13.14 8.32
C ILE A 53 17.00 13.44 9.66
N ARG A 54 16.24 13.95 10.64
CA ARG A 54 16.77 14.22 11.98
C ARG A 54 17.29 12.97 12.67
N ALA A 55 16.59 11.84 12.54
CA ALA A 55 17.02 10.57 13.10
C ALA A 55 18.36 10.13 12.49
N TYR A 56 18.53 10.22 11.17
CA TYR A 56 19.79 9.91 10.50
C TYR A 56 20.91 10.87 10.88
N THR A 57 20.65 12.17 10.92
CA THR A 57 21.64 13.17 11.36
C THR A 57 22.04 12.95 12.82
N TYR A 58 21.11 12.53 13.68
CA TYR A 58 21.42 12.18 15.06
C TYR A 58 22.27 10.91 15.14
N LEU A 59 21.90 9.87 14.38
CA LEU A 59 22.64 8.61 14.30
C LEU A 59 24.09 8.84 13.87
N ASP A 60 24.27 9.62 12.80
CA ASP A 60 25.58 9.94 12.22
C ASP A 60 26.48 10.73 13.18
N ASN A 61 25.91 11.69 13.92
CA ASN A 61 26.68 12.54 14.83
C ASN A 61 27.01 11.90 16.19
N ASN A 62 26.20 10.93 16.66
CA ASN A 62 26.30 10.42 18.03
C ASN A 62 26.70 8.95 18.13
N LEU A 63 26.54 8.17 17.05
CA LEU A 63 26.81 6.73 17.07
C LEU A 63 28.01 6.37 16.21
N HIS A 64 28.57 5.21 16.50
CA HIS A 64 29.70 4.68 15.73
C HIS A 64 29.28 4.49 14.26
N PRO A 65 30.11 4.86 13.26
CA PRO A 65 29.76 4.79 11.84
C PRO A 65 29.19 3.44 11.37
N MET A 66 29.65 2.34 11.97
CA MET A 66 29.12 1.00 11.70
C MET A 66 27.61 0.88 11.94
N VAL A 67 27.09 1.48 13.01
CA VAL A 67 25.64 1.47 13.32
C VAL A 67 24.88 2.26 12.26
N THR A 68 25.44 3.41 11.86
CA THR A 68 24.87 4.26 10.81
C THR A 68 24.80 3.53 9.46
N TYR A 69 25.86 2.85 9.04
CA TYR A 69 25.85 2.03 7.81
C TYR A 69 24.81 0.91 7.86
N ASN A 70 24.69 0.18 8.98
CA ASN A 70 23.67 -0.87 9.12
C ASN A 70 22.24 -0.31 9.03
N ALA A 71 21.98 0.86 9.62
CA ALA A 71 20.69 1.53 9.53
C ALA A 71 20.35 1.92 8.08
N TYR A 72 21.31 2.45 7.32
CA TYR A 72 21.13 2.73 5.89
C TYR A 72 20.85 1.46 5.07
N CYS A 73 21.58 0.38 5.31
CA CYS A 73 21.33 -0.90 4.64
C CYS A 73 19.90 -1.41 4.90
N LEU A 74 19.46 -1.37 6.16
CA LEU A 74 18.10 -1.78 6.53
C LEU A 74 17.04 -0.90 5.86
N HIS A 75 17.24 0.42 5.83
CA HIS A 75 16.29 1.34 5.21
C HIS A 75 16.16 1.13 3.70
N ILE A 76 17.28 0.95 3.00
CA ILE A 76 17.27 0.65 1.55
C ILE A 76 16.53 -0.65 1.29
N TYR A 77 16.77 -1.69 2.10
CA TYR A 77 16.08 -2.97 2.00
C TYR A 77 14.55 -2.82 2.18
N LEU A 78 14.11 -2.14 3.24
CA LEU A 78 12.68 -1.91 3.50
C LEU A 78 12.00 -1.10 2.38
N VAL A 79 12.66 -0.07 1.87
CA VAL A 79 12.14 0.73 0.74
C VAL A 79 11.99 -0.13 -0.50
N LEU A 80 12.98 -0.98 -0.78
CA LEU A 80 12.94 -1.89 -1.91
C LEU A 80 11.79 -2.91 -1.78
N GLU A 81 11.59 -3.48 -0.59
CA GLU A 81 10.49 -4.41 -0.31
C GLU A 81 9.11 -3.76 -0.52
N VAL A 82 8.92 -2.53 -0.03
CA VAL A 82 7.66 -1.78 -0.22
C VAL A 82 7.41 -1.48 -1.70
N ILE A 83 8.43 -1.05 -2.45
CA ILE A 83 8.30 -0.77 -3.89
C ILE A 83 7.89 -2.03 -4.64
N LEU A 84 8.56 -3.17 -4.38
CA LEU A 84 8.28 -4.42 -5.06
C LEU A 84 6.88 -4.95 -4.70
N PHE A 85 6.45 -4.80 -3.44
CA PHE A 85 5.09 -5.16 -3.04
C PHE A 85 4.04 -4.32 -3.77
N ILE A 86 4.25 -3.01 -3.90
CA ILE A 86 3.35 -2.13 -4.67
C ILE A 86 3.32 -2.55 -6.14
N VAL A 87 4.48 -2.83 -6.76
CA VAL A 87 4.55 -3.31 -8.14
C VAL A 87 3.80 -4.64 -8.31
N ALA A 88 3.98 -5.58 -7.38
CA ALA A 88 3.28 -6.87 -7.40
C ALA A 88 1.76 -6.69 -7.30
N LEU A 89 1.29 -5.84 -6.38
CA LEU A 89 -0.14 -5.52 -6.26
C LEU A 89 -0.69 -4.86 -7.53
N LEU A 90 0.05 -3.93 -8.13
CA LEU A 90 -0.37 -3.27 -9.36
C LEU A 90 -0.44 -4.24 -10.53
N ALA A 91 0.56 -5.11 -10.67
CA ALA A 91 0.56 -6.12 -11.72
C ALA A 91 -0.56 -7.16 -11.54
N GLN A 92 -0.85 -7.57 -10.29
CA GLN A 92 -1.96 -8.47 -9.99
C GLN A 92 -3.31 -7.81 -10.30
N THR A 93 -3.51 -6.57 -9.87
CA THR A 93 -4.80 -5.88 -10.05
C THR A 93 -5.05 -5.42 -11.48
N LEU A 94 -4.01 -5.00 -12.22
CA LEU A 94 -4.15 -4.45 -13.57
C LEU A 94 -4.02 -5.51 -14.67
N LEU A 95 -3.16 -6.52 -14.47
CA LEU A 95 -2.80 -7.50 -15.51
C LEU A 95 -3.20 -8.94 -15.14
N GLY A 96 -3.65 -9.18 -13.90
CA GLY A 96 -4.01 -10.52 -13.43
C GLY A 96 -2.82 -11.46 -13.21
N PHE A 97 -1.58 -10.93 -13.25
CA PHE A 97 -0.38 -11.73 -13.02
C PHE A 97 -0.10 -11.87 -11.52
N GLU A 98 0.02 -13.09 -11.03
CA GLU A 98 0.61 -13.38 -9.73
C GLU A 98 2.13 -13.32 -9.85
N LEU A 99 2.74 -12.23 -9.38
CA LEU A 99 4.20 -12.16 -9.29
C LEU A 99 4.69 -12.98 -8.10
N GLU A 100 5.70 -13.81 -8.35
CA GLU A 100 6.43 -14.49 -7.30
C GLU A 100 7.08 -13.47 -6.34
N PRO A 101 7.18 -13.80 -5.04
CA PRO A 101 7.87 -12.95 -4.08
C PRO A 101 9.34 -12.76 -4.50
N HIS A 102 9.80 -11.50 -4.53
CA HIS A 102 11.17 -11.19 -4.92
C HIS A 102 12.21 -11.60 -3.86
N PHE A 103 11.83 -11.74 -2.59
CA PHE A 103 12.72 -12.10 -1.48
C PHE A 103 12.12 -13.20 -0.61
N ASP A 104 12.98 -14.06 -0.05
CA ASP A 104 12.63 -15.06 0.98
C ASP A 104 13.52 -14.88 2.20
N GLU A 105 13.05 -14.09 3.17
CA GLU A 105 13.70 -13.81 4.47
C GLU A 105 15.24 -13.77 4.38
N PRO A 106 15.81 -12.82 3.60
CA PRO A 106 17.22 -12.87 3.20
C PRO A 106 18.18 -12.73 4.39
N TYR A 107 17.73 -12.10 5.48
CA TYR A 107 18.50 -11.94 6.71
C TYR A 107 18.72 -13.25 7.49
N LEU A 108 18.01 -14.34 7.17
CA LEU A 108 18.22 -15.67 7.79
C LEU A 108 19.22 -16.55 7.03
N ALA A 109 19.88 -16.03 5.99
CA ALA A 109 20.83 -16.81 5.20
C ALA A 109 22.04 -17.27 6.04
N SER A 110 22.36 -18.57 6.00
CA SER A 110 23.51 -19.15 6.68
C SER A 110 24.85 -18.98 5.96
N SER A 111 24.83 -18.53 4.70
CA SER A 111 26.03 -18.22 3.90
C SER A 111 25.73 -17.20 2.81
N LEU A 112 26.77 -16.53 2.31
CA LEU A 112 26.65 -15.53 1.23
C LEU A 112 26.14 -16.15 -0.08
N GLN A 113 26.59 -17.36 -0.41
CA GLN A 113 26.10 -18.08 -1.59
C GLN A 113 24.61 -18.43 -1.46
N TYR A 114 24.17 -18.82 -0.26
CA TYR A 114 22.76 -19.13 -0.01
C TYR A 114 21.89 -17.87 0.00
N PHE A 115 22.42 -16.74 0.49
CA PHE A 115 21.78 -15.42 0.39
C PHE A 115 21.48 -15.06 -1.08
N TRP A 116 22.52 -14.98 -1.91
CA TRP A 116 22.37 -14.54 -3.31
C TRP A 116 21.70 -15.57 -4.21
N GLY A 117 21.84 -16.86 -3.92
CA GLY A 117 21.38 -17.91 -4.81
C GLY A 117 20.00 -18.46 -4.50
N ARG A 118 19.42 -18.19 -3.32
CA ARG A 118 18.15 -18.82 -2.90
C ARG A 118 17.18 -17.91 -2.15
N ARG A 119 17.62 -16.72 -1.71
CA ARG A 119 16.80 -15.84 -0.86
C ARG A 119 16.71 -14.41 -1.37
N TRP A 120 17.69 -13.98 -2.16
CA TRP A 120 17.73 -12.67 -2.77
C TRP A 120 17.31 -12.72 -4.24
N ASN A 121 16.30 -11.94 -4.62
CA ASN A 121 15.82 -11.78 -6.00
C ASN A 121 15.44 -13.12 -6.67
N LEU A 122 14.47 -13.83 -6.08
CA LEU A 122 14.07 -15.18 -6.50
C LEU A 122 13.65 -15.26 -7.97
N VAL A 123 13.01 -14.21 -8.49
CA VAL A 123 12.59 -14.13 -9.89
C VAL A 123 13.81 -14.27 -10.83
N VAL A 124 14.94 -13.64 -10.52
CA VAL A 124 16.17 -13.74 -11.32
C VAL A 124 16.82 -15.11 -11.20
N VAL A 125 16.71 -15.75 -10.04
CA VAL A 125 17.23 -17.11 -9.83
C VAL A 125 16.36 -18.13 -10.54
N ASN A 126 15.03 -17.98 -10.52
CA ASN A 126 14.09 -18.94 -11.09
C ASN A 126 14.11 -18.96 -12.63
N ILE A 127 14.58 -17.89 -13.27
CA ILE A 127 14.72 -17.81 -14.74
C ILE A 127 16.03 -18.40 -15.27
N LEU A 128 17.01 -18.68 -14.40
CA LEU A 128 18.36 -19.15 -14.76
C LEU A 128 18.48 -20.66 -14.63
#